data_AF-A0A377MB88-F1
#
_entry.id   AF-A0A377MB88-F1
#
_cell.length_a   1.000
_cell.length_b   1.000
_cell.length_c   1.000
_cell.angle_alpha   90.00
_cell.angle_beta   90.00
_cell.angle_gamma   90.00
#
_symmetry.space_group_name_H-M   'P 1'
#
loop_
_entity.id
_entity.type
_entity.pdbx_description
1 polymer ?
#
loop_
_entity_poly.entity_id
_entity_poly.type
_entity_poly.pdbx_seq_one_letter_code
_entity_poly.pdbx_strand_id
1 'polypeptide(L)' 'MLQTRIYDLDVYKQGHAAGQPVHRLEKKTSRKSDSAFDSMHGLACELFPEWVSLFDTLAKGGERV' A
#
# COMPACT_ATOMS: atom_id res chain seq x y z
N MET A 1 -18.18 6.87 4.93
CA MET A 1 -17.04 7.40 5.72
C MET A 1 -15.90 6.39 5.55
N LEU A 2 -14.67 6.85 5.25
CA LEU A 2 -13.53 5.96 5.01
C LEU A 2 -13.16 5.16 6.27
N GLN A 3 -12.81 3.89 6.12
CA GLN A 3 -12.45 2.98 7.20
C GLN A 3 -10.96 2.64 7.21
N THR A 4 -10.29 2.81 6.08
CA THR A 4 -8.88 2.49 5.92
C THR A 4 -8.00 3.38 6.80
N ARG A 5 -7.02 2.76 7.48
CA ARG A 5 -6.06 3.43 8.35
C ARG A 5 -4.70 3.52 7.67
N ILE A 6 -4.18 4.74 7.52
CA ILE A 6 -2.79 4.96 7.13
C ILE A 6 -1.97 5.17 8.40
N TYR A 7 -1.16 4.18 8.74
CA TYR A 7 -0.28 4.26 9.90
C TYR A 7 0.91 5.20 9.63
N ASP A 8 1.36 5.93 10.66
CA ASP A 8 2.62 6.70 10.60
C ASP A 8 3.80 5.71 10.66
N LEU A 9 4.18 5.20 9.48
CA LEU A 9 5.28 4.27 9.31
C LEU A 9 6.50 5.03 8.77
N ASP A 10 7.68 4.82 9.34
CA ASP A 10 8.93 5.42 8.85
C ASP A 10 9.25 5.04 7.39
N VAL A 11 8.70 3.94 6.90
CA VAL A 11 8.83 3.52 5.50
C VAL A 11 8.22 4.56 4.53
N TYR A 12 7.21 5.34 4.94
CA TYR A 12 6.70 6.45 4.13
C TYR A 12 7.74 7.57 3.98
N LYS A 13 8.46 7.89 5.06
CA LYS A 13 9.55 8.89 5.05
C LYS A 13 10.74 8.39 4.22
N GLN A 14 11.06 7.10 4.33
CA GLN A 14 12.10 6.45 3.53
C GLN A 14 11.74 6.43 2.03
N GLY A 15 10.50 6.10 1.69
CA GLY A 15 9.98 6.16 0.32
C GLY A 15 10.10 7.55 -0.28
N HIS A 16 9.70 8.56 0.48
CA HIS A 16 9.88 9.96 0.09
C HIS A 16 11.36 10.31 -0.16
N ALA A 17 12.25 10.00 0.78
CA ALA A 17 13.67 10.29 0.66
C ALA A 17 14.34 9.56 -0.52
N ALA A 18 13.90 8.34 -0.84
CA ALA A 18 14.42 7.54 -1.93
C ALA A 18 13.78 7.85 -3.30
N GLY A 19 12.72 8.67 -3.33
CA GLY A 19 11.93 8.91 -4.54
C GLY A 19 11.26 7.64 -5.08
N GLN A 20 11.01 6.66 -4.21
CA GLN A 20 10.43 5.36 -4.58
C GLN A 20 9.09 5.15 -3.88
N PRO A 21 8.13 4.49 -4.55
CA PRO A 21 6.88 4.15 -3.91
C PRO A 21 7.13 3.18 -2.75
N VAL A 22 6.47 3.45 -1.62
CA VAL A 22 6.74 2.84 -0.31
C VAL A 22 6.61 1.31 -0.33
N HIS A 23 5.64 0.78 -1.08
CA HIS A 23 5.44 -0.67 -1.24
C HIS A 23 6.67 -1.40 -1.83
N ARG A 24 7.57 -0.69 -2.53
CA ARG A 24 8.81 -1.28 -3.06
C ARG A 24 9.91 -1.39 -1.99
N LEU A 25 9.85 -0.56 -0.96
CA LEU A 25 10.83 -0.54 0.14
C LEU A 25 10.41 -1.42 1.31
N GLU A 26 9.13 -1.77 1.38
CA GLU A 26 8.56 -2.56 2.45
C GLU A 26 8.99 -4.03 2.32
N LYS A 27 10.13 -4.37 2.92
CA LYS A 27 10.57 -5.76 3.09
C LYS A 27 9.86 -6.40 4.27
N LYS A 28 9.67 -7.72 4.26
CA LYS A 28 9.06 -8.52 5.35
C LYS A 28 9.52 -8.01 6.72
N THR A 29 8.61 -7.36 7.43
CA THR A 29 8.85 -6.84 8.77
C THR A 29 8.25 -7.82 9.79
N SER A 30 8.71 -7.77 11.05
CA SER A 30 8.06 -8.48 12.16
C SER A 30 6.79 -7.78 12.68
N ARG A 31 6.36 -6.70 12.01
CA ARG A 31 5.23 -5.87 12.44
C ARG A 31 3.91 -6.58 12.15
N LYS A 32 2.94 -6.36 13.05
CA LYS A 32 1.58 -6.93 12.96
C LYS A 32 0.56 -6.02 12.26
N SER A 33 0.94 -4.78 11.91
CA SER A 33 0.05 -3.85 11.19
C SER A 33 0.03 -4.17 9.70
N ASP A 34 -1.01 -3.70 9.01
CA ASP A 34 -1.10 -3.77 7.55
C ASP A 34 0.11 -3.09 6.92
N SER A 35 0.50 -3.60 5.75
CA SER A 35 1.59 -3.02 4.96
C SER A 35 1.16 -1.66 4.40
N ALA A 36 2.13 -0.83 4.01
CA ALA A 36 1.87 0.38 3.26
C ALA A 36 1.17 0.08 1.93
N PHE A 37 1.52 -1.04 1.28
CA PHE A 37 0.78 -1.50 0.10
C PHE A 37 -0.69 -1.76 0.40
N ASP A 38 -0.98 -2.58 1.42
CA ASP A 38 -2.35 -2.99 1.77
C ASP A 38 -3.20 -1.79 2.19
N SER A 39 -2.60 -0.88 2.96
CA SER A 39 -3.26 0.34 3.41
C SER A 39 -3.58 1.29 2.24
N MET A 40 -2.67 1.43 1.27
CA MET A 40 -2.93 2.25 0.07
C MET A 40 -3.98 1.58 -0.85
N HIS A 41 -3.93 0.26 -0.98
CA HIS A 41 -4.88 -0.51 -1.77
C HIS A 41 -6.31 -0.39 -1.20
N GLY A 42 -6.47 -0.62 0.10
CA GLY A 42 -7.75 -0.48 0.79
C GLY A 42 -8.35 0.92 0.60
N LEU A 43 -7.53 1.96 0.76
CA LEU A 43 -7.96 3.34 0.57
C LEU A 43 -8.40 3.61 -0.87
N ALA A 44 -7.64 3.12 -1.86
CA ALA A 44 -7.99 3.28 -3.27
C ALA A 44 -9.35 2.64 -3.59
N CYS A 45 -9.61 1.44 -3.06
CA CYS A 45 -10.88 0.74 -3.21
C CYS A 45 -12.05 1.45 -2.52
N GLU A 46 -11.82 2.09 -1.37
CA GLU A 46 -12.85 2.89 -0.69
C GLU A 46 -13.18 4.18 -1.45
N LEU A 47 -12.19 4.80 -2.09
CA LEU A 47 -12.37 6.04 -2.85
C LEU A 47 -12.97 5.79 -4.24
N PHE A 48 -12.59 4.70 -4.89
CA PHE A 48 -12.97 4.37 -6.27
C PHE A 48 -13.45 2.91 -6.37
N PRO A 49 -14.63 2.60 -5.80
CA PRO A 49 -15.16 1.24 -5.75
C PRO A 49 -15.38 0.61 -7.14
N GLU A 50 -15.58 1.42 -8.18
CA GLU A 50 -15.73 0.97 -9.56
C GLU A 50 -14.44 0.39 -10.17
N TRP A 51 -13.27 0.68 -9.58
CA TRP A 51 -11.96 0.26 -10.09
C TRP A 51 -11.28 -0.82 -9.26
N VAL A 52 -11.96 -1.37 -8.24
CA VAL A 52 -11.43 -2.41 -7.35
C VAL A 52 -10.82 -3.58 -8.13
N SER A 53 -11.48 -4.05 -9.19
CA SER A 53 -10.97 -5.15 -10.01
C SER A 53 -9.64 -4.85 -10.70
N LEU A 54 -9.40 -3.59 -11.09
CA LEU A 54 -8.14 -3.14 -11.66
C LEU A 54 -7.05 -3.07 -10.59
N PHE A 55 -7.37 -2.54 -9.40
CA PHE A 55 -6.43 -2.50 -8.27
C PHE A 55 -6.04 -3.90 -7.81
N ASP A 56 -7.00 -4.82 -7.68
CA ASP A 56 -6.75 -6.23 -7.34
C ASP A 56 -5.86 -6.91 -8.39
N THR A 57 -6.06 -6.59 -9.67
CA THR A 57 -5.24 -7.13 -10.76
C THR A 57 -3.81 -6.61 -10.66
N LEU A 58 -3.63 -5.31 -10.39
CA LEU A 58 -2.31 -4.71 -10.18
C LEU A 58 -1.60 -5.33 -8.96
N ALA A 59 -2.32 -5.56 -7.86
CA ALA A 59 -1.79 -6.18 -6.65
C ALA A 59 -1.24 -7.58 -6.92
N LYS A 60 -1.97 -8.41 -7.68
CA LYS A 60 -1.54 -9.76 -8.07
C LYS A 60 -0.34 -9.77 -9.02
N GLY A 61 -0.17 -8.71 -9.81
CA GLY A 61 0.97 -8.55 -10.73
C GLY A 61 2.27 -8.07 -10.05
N GLY A 62 2.18 -7.48 -8.85
CA GLY A 62 3.30 -6.85 -8.15
C GLY A 62 4.29 -7.81 -7.45
N GLU A 63 3.97 -9.09 -7.29
CA GLU A 63 4.83 -10.09 -6.62
C GLU A 63 6.05 -10.55 -7.46
N ARG A 64 6.27 -10.00 -8.66
CA ARG A 64 7.35 -10.44 -9.57
C ARG A 64 8.12 -9.28 -10.21
N VAL A 65 8.86 -8.49 -9.42
CA VAL A 65 10.09 -7.80 -9.89
C VAL A 65 11.06 -7.64 -8.72
#